data_AF-A0A5B0EH72-F1
#
_entry.id   AF-A0A5B0EH72-F1
#
_cell.length_a   1.000
_cell.length_b   1.000
_cell.length_c   1.000
_cell.angle_alpha   90.00
_cell.angle_beta   90.00
_cell.angle_gamma   90.00
#
_symmetry.space_group_name_H-M   'P 1'
#
loop_
_entity.id
_entity.type
_entity.pdbx_description
1 polymer ?
#
loop_
_entity_poly.entity_id
_entity_poly.type
_entity_poly.pdbx_seq_one_letter_code
_entity_poly.pdbx_strand_id
1 'polypeptide(L)'
;MGTINAFGSFFSPAIYVTVLSFVAYVVGMTLTVDRWHGPWSTRKRISKIILGSRIDSNNVKQLTSITKGAVRTAQVRGIDAQRLLNEFNLEEYARKNRTLTKEEKDGIHAGDPSLDFVNDTLQEYLYNDLVETIPSLAMKLQERNTALFGEYDRDKSEAEFRLSIAPPVLLLSMILMIESWLELSTPWPYVAAFGILAAVVIFHKGINKTASSRSVVITALEIGVISNIHLERLKELENDI
;
A
#
# COMPACT_ATOMS: atom_id res chain seq x y z
N MET A 1 50.61 -13.80 -23.01
CA MET A 1 49.77 -12.58 -23.13
C MET A 1 48.89 -12.67 -24.37
N GLY A 2 47.87 -13.53 -24.40
CA GLY A 2 47.06 -13.72 -25.63
C GLY A 2 45.61 -14.15 -25.42
N THR A 3 45.22 -14.56 -24.20
CA THR A 3 43.87 -15.07 -23.92
C THR A 3 42.97 -14.07 -23.17
N ILE A 4 43.53 -13.03 -22.53
CA ILE A 4 42.75 -12.01 -21.80
C ILE A 4 42.13 -10.98 -22.77
N ASN A 5 42.76 -10.73 -23.93
CA ASN A 5 42.20 -9.83 -24.95
C ASN A 5 41.05 -10.44 -25.78
N ALA A 6 40.80 -11.74 -25.67
CA ALA A 6 39.72 -12.41 -26.41
C ALA A 6 38.36 -12.22 -25.75
N PHE A 7 38.30 -12.04 -24.42
CA PHE A 7 37.03 -11.86 -23.71
C PHE A 7 36.49 -10.42 -23.75
N GLY A 8 37.36 -9.41 -23.93
CA GLY A 8 36.95 -8.02 -24.05
C GLY A 8 36.14 -7.70 -25.32
N SER A 9 36.24 -8.52 -26.37
CA SER A 9 35.44 -8.37 -27.60
C SER A 9 34.11 -9.14 -27.59
N PHE A 10 33.87 -10.01 -26.60
CA PHE A 10 32.63 -10.81 -26.55
C PHE A 10 31.43 -10.05 -26.00
N PHE A 11 31.63 -9.01 -25.19
CA PHE A 11 30.54 -8.12 -24.77
C PHE A 11 30.30 -7.04 -25.82
N SER A 12 29.78 -7.46 -26.97
CA SER A 12 29.19 -6.55 -27.94
C SER A 12 28.15 -5.66 -27.25
N PRO A 13 28.07 -4.37 -27.60
CA PRO A 13 26.98 -3.49 -27.16
C PRO A 13 25.58 -4.13 -27.29
N ALA A 14 25.41 -5.06 -28.23
CA ALA A 14 24.18 -5.83 -28.40
C ALA A 14 23.80 -6.67 -27.16
N ILE A 15 24.77 -7.24 -26.44
CA ILE A 15 24.49 -8.03 -25.22
C ILE A 15 23.97 -7.13 -24.11
N TYR A 16 24.55 -5.94 -23.94
CA TYR A 16 24.02 -4.95 -22.98
C TYR A 16 22.58 -4.57 -23.30
N VAL A 17 22.28 -4.27 -24.57
CA VAL A 17 20.89 -3.95 -24.99
C VAL A 17 19.95 -5.14 -24.79
N THR A 18 20.42 -6.37 -25.03
CA THR A 18 19.60 -7.58 -24.87
C THR A 18 19.30 -7.86 -23.40
N VAL A 19 20.30 -7.76 -22.52
CA VAL A 19 20.12 -7.91 -21.07
C VAL A 19 19.21 -6.81 -20.53
N LEU A 20 19.39 -5.57 -20.98
CA LEU A 20 18.54 -4.45 -20.57
C LEU A 20 17.08 -4.66 -21.01
N SER A 21 16.87 -5.14 -22.24
CA SER A 21 15.55 -5.45 -22.79
C SER A 21 14.89 -6.62 -22.08
N PHE A 22 15.66 -7.66 -21.73
CA PHE A 22 15.17 -8.81 -20.98
C PHE A 22 14.80 -8.42 -19.54
N VAL A 23 15.62 -7.61 -18.87
CA VAL A 23 15.32 -7.09 -17.53
C VAL A 23 14.06 -6.22 -17.58
N ALA A 24 13.92 -5.34 -18.58
CA ALA A 24 12.72 -4.55 -18.79
C ALA A 24 11.48 -5.43 -19.01
N TYR A 25 11.60 -6.50 -19.80
CA TYR A 25 10.52 -7.47 -20.04
C TYR A 25 10.12 -8.22 -18.76
N VAL A 26 11.08 -8.75 -18.01
CA VAL A 26 10.81 -9.48 -16.76
C VAL A 26 10.18 -8.55 -15.73
N VAL A 27 10.67 -7.32 -15.60
CA VAL A 27 10.05 -6.31 -14.73
C VAL A 27 8.61 -6.01 -15.19
N GLY A 28 8.40 -5.80 -16.49
CA GLY A 28 7.07 -5.60 -17.07
C GLY A 28 6.12 -6.77 -16.81
N MET A 29 6.58 -8.01 -16.95
CA MET A 29 5.79 -9.20 -16.68
C MET A 29 5.48 -9.35 -15.17
N THR A 30 6.47 -9.10 -14.30
CA THR A 30 6.28 -9.19 -12.84
C THR A 30 5.29 -8.15 -12.33
N LEU A 31 5.28 -6.96 -12.93
CA LEU A 31 4.32 -5.90 -12.61
C LEU A 31 2.91 -6.16 -13.18
N THR A 32 2.78 -6.92 -14.27
CA THR A 32 1.48 -7.20 -14.92
C THR A 32 0.80 -8.49 -14.46
N VAL A 33 1.55 -9.44 -13.88
CA VAL A 33 1.02 -10.75 -13.43
C VAL A 33 0.09 -10.67 -12.21
N ASP A 34 -0.09 -9.51 -11.59
CA ASP A 34 -0.94 -9.36 -10.39
C ASP A 34 -2.46 -9.28 -10.66
N ARG A 35 -2.97 -10.01 -11.66
CA ARG A 35 -4.40 -10.30 -11.83
C ARG A 35 -4.79 -11.78 -11.65
N TRP A 36 -3.89 -12.64 -11.17
CA TRP A 36 -4.23 -14.06 -10.99
C TRP A 36 -4.81 -14.36 -9.60
N HIS A 37 -6.09 -14.72 -9.58
CA HIS A 37 -6.82 -15.22 -8.41
C HIS A 37 -6.38 -16.66 -8.11
N GLY A 38 -5.57 -16.85 -7.07
CA GLY A 38 -5.16 -18.18 -6.60
C GLY A 38 -5.01 -18.21 -5.07
N PRO A 39 -5.58 -19.21 -4.37
CA PRO A 39 -5.46 -19.31 -2.94
C PRO A 39 -4.13 -19.98 -2.63
N TRP A 40 -3.18 -19.30 -1.98
CA TRP A 40 -2.19 -19.94 -1.09
C TRP A 40 -1.43 -18.90 -0.25
N SER A 41 -1.23 -19.26 1.00
CA SER A 41 -1.10 -18.39 2.18
C SER A 41 0.33 -17.92 2.51
N THR A 42 1.30 -18.14 1.63
CA THR A 42 2.70 -17.73 1.87
C THR A 42 3.03 -16.32 1.38
N ARG A 43 2.15 -15.67 0.59
CA ARG A 43 2.31 -14.27 0.15
C ARG A 43 2.12 -13.22 1.25
N LYS A 44 1.45 -13.53 2.38
CA LYS A 44 1.13 -12.54 3.43
C LYS A 44 2.36 -11.86 4.05
N ARG A 45 3.56 -12.46 4.01
CA ARG A 45 4.78 -11.86 4.58
C ARG A 45 5.49 -10.90 3.62
N ILE A 46 5.62 -11.27 2.35
CA ILE A 46 6.32 -10.43 1.36
C ILE A 46 5.42 -9.30 0.88
N SER A 47 4.10 -9.53 0.73
CA SER A 47 3.17 -8.44 0.41
C SER A 47 2.99 -7.47 1.59
N LYS A 48 3.10 -7.89 2.85
CA LYS A 48 3.17 -6.94 3.98
C LYS A 48 4.43 -6.07 3.97
N ILE A 49 5.54 -6.56 3.43
CA ILE A 49 6.81 -5.82 3.40
C ILE A 49 6.87 -4.88 2.18
N ILE A 50 6.30 -5.28 1.04
CA ILE A 50 6.39 -4.52 -0.22
C ILE A 50 5.09 -3.77 -0.56
N LEU A 51 3.91 -4.37 -0.35
CA LEU A 51 2.60 -3.70 -0.52
C LEU A 51 2.08 -3.04 0.77
N GLY A 52 2.49 -3.52 1.94
CA GLY A 52 2.25 -2.88 3.24
C GLY A 52 3.12 -1.63 3.46
N SER A 53 3.41 -0.90 2.37
CA SER A 53 3.73 0.52 2.35
C SER A 53 3.02 1.21 3.51
N ARG A 54 3.80 1.48 4.55
CA ARG A 54 3.37 2.11 5.79
C ARG A 54 2.48 3.28 5.41
N ILE A 55 1.19 3.18 5.72
CA ILE A 55 0.36 4.38 5.77
C ILE A 55 1.12 5.31 6.69
N ASP A 56 1.48 6.49 6.19
CA ASP A 56 2.24 7.44 6.98
C ASP A 56 1.54 7.62 8.33
N SER A 57 2.30 7.74 9.41
CA SER A 57 1.75 7.91 10.75
C SER A 57 0.74 9.05 10.83
N ASN A 58 0.89 10.09 9.99
CA ASN A 58 -0.08 11.17 9.85
C ASN A 58 -1.38 10.71 9.20
N ASN A 59 -1.30 9.98 8.08
CA ASN A 59 -2.45 9.39 7.41
C ASN A 59 -3.18 8.38 8.33
N VAL A 60 -2.46 7.59 9.14
CA VAL A 60 -3.08 6.69 10.13
C VAL A 60 -3.84 7.50 11.17
N LYS A 61 -3.24 8.57 11.70
CA LYS A 61 -3.91 9.46 12.66
C LYS A 61 -5.16 10.10 12.06
N GLN A 62 -5.09 10.59 10.81
CA GLN A 62 -6.23 11.19 10.11
C GLN A 62 -7.37 10.18 9.88
N LEU A 63 -7.05 8.99 9.34
CA LEU A 63 -8.05 7.94 9.15
C LEU A 63 -8.68 7.51 10.48
N THR A 64 -7.85 7.35 11.52
CA THR A 64 -8.33 7.01 12.86
C THR A 64 -9.20 8.11 13.45
N SER A 65 -8.88 9.39 13.23
CA SER A 65 -9.74 10.49 13.69
C SER A 65 -11.06 10.56 12.94
N ILE A 66 -11.06 10.27 11.63
CA ILE A 66 -12.30 10.21 10.83
C ILE A 66 -13.19 9.06 11.32
N THR A 67 -12.64 7.85 11.46
CA THR A 67 -13.42 6.70 11.91
C THR A 67 -13.89 6.85 13.35
N LYS A 68 -13.01 7.29 14.27
CA LYS A 68 -13.37 7.57 15.66
C LYS A 68 -14.41 8.68 15.78
N GLY A 69 -14.31 9.73 14.96
CA GLY A 69 -15.29 10.79 14.89
C GLY A 69 -16.66 10.28 14.46
N ALA A 70 -16.71 9.44 13.43
CA ALA A 70 -17.95 8.84 12.92
C ALA A 70 -18.61 7.91 13.96
N VAL A 71 -17.82 7.02 14.59
CA VAL A 71 -18.31 6.12 15.65
C VAL A 71 -18.79 6.90 16.88
N ARG A 72 -18.04 7.92 17.31
CA ARG A 72 -18.45 8.77 18.44
C ARG A 72 -19.75 9.51 18.15
N THR A 73 -19.93 9.98 16.90
CA THR A 73 -21.16 10.67 16.51
C THR A 73 -22.36 9.72 16.53
N ALA A 74 -22.19 8.51 16.01
CA ALA A 74 -23.17 7.43 16.09
C ALA A 74 -23.57 7.10 17.55
N GLN A 75 -22.58 7.05 18.45
CA GLN A 75 -22.79 6.82 19.88
C GLN A 75 -23.56 7.97 20.54
N VAL A 76 -23.22 9.22 20.26
CA VAL A 76 -23.90 10.40 20.82
C VAL A 76 -25.36 10.46 20.38
N ARG A 77 -25.68 9.99 19.17
CA ARG A 77 -27.06 9.87 18.68
C ARG A 77 -27.82 8.66 19.23
N GLY A 78 -27.19 7.82 20.04
CA GLY A 78 -27.83 6.67 20.68
C GLY A 78 -28.18 5.55 19.70
N ILE A 79 -27.40 5.36 18.63
CA ILE A 79 -27.57 4.20 17.75
C ILE A 79 -27.31 2.93 18.58
N ASP A 80 -28.28 2.02 18.55
CA ASP A 80 -28.22 0.74 19.25
C ASP A 80 -27.04 -0.13 18.78
N ALA A 81 -26.34 -0.74 19.73
CA ALA A 81 -25.13 -1.53 19.47
C ALA A 81 -25.43 -2.77 18.61
N GLN A 82 -26.60 -3.41 18.83
CA GLN A 82 -27.02 -4.57 18.06
C GLN A 82 -27.35 -4.18 16.61
N ARG A 83 -27.96 -2.99 16.39
CA ARG A 83 -28.19 -2.46 15.04
C ARG A 83 -26.87 -2.26 14.28
N LEU A 84 -25.84 -1.70 14.90
CA LEU A 84 -24.51 -1.53 14.29
C LEU A 84 -23.85 -2.88 13.99
N LEU A 85 -23.93 -3.83 14.91
CA LEU A 85 -23.35 -5.17 14.75
C LEU A 85 -23.95 -5.88 13.53
N ASN A 86 -25.28 -5.82 13.38
CA ASN A 86 -25.99 -6.44 12.26
C ASN A 86 -25.73 -5.74 10.93
N GLU A 87 -25.82 -4.40 10.89
CA GLU A 87 -25.71 -3.63 9.65
C GLU A 87 -24.32 -3.77 8.99
N PHE A 88 -23.26 -3.79 9.81
CA PHE A 88 -21.89 -3.90 9.32
C PHE A 88 -21.33 -5.34 9.39
N ASN A 89 -22.15 -6.32 9.77
CA ASN A 89 -21.76 -7.71 9.95
C ASN A 89 -20.47 -7.84 10.80
N LEU A 90 -20.43 -7.11 11.92
CA LEU A 90 -19.23 -6.97 12.75
C LEU A 90 -18.84 -8.27 13.45
N GLU A 91 -19.80 -9.16 13.70
CA GLU A 91 -19.53 -10.47 14.32
C GLU A 91 -18.64 -11.33 13.42
N GLU A 92 -19.00 -11.47 12.13
CA GLU A 92 -18.20 -12.24 11.17
C GLU A 92 -16.82 -11.61 11.00
N TYR A 93 -16.77 -10.28 10.93
CA TYR A 93 -15.53 -9.54 10.83
C TYR A 93 -14.61 -9.77 12.04
N ALA A 94 -15.14 -9.65 13.26
CA ALA A 94 -14.38 -9.82 14.50
C ALA A 94 -13.86 -11.26 14.62
N ARG A 95 -14.69 -12.25 14.29
CA ARG A 95 -14.30 -13.68 14.30
C ARG A 95 -13.16 -13.99 13.33
N LYS A 96 -13.12 -13.30 12.19
CA LYS A 96 -12.09 -13.49 11.14
C LYS A 96 -10.79 -12.78 11.47
N ASN A 97 -10.84 -11.60 12.09
CA ASN A 97 -9.68 -10.71 12.22
C ASN A 97 -9.12 -10.60 13.65
N ARG A 98 -9.89 -10.99 14.68
CA ARG A 98 -9.49 -10.86 16.08
C ARG A 98 -9.77 -12.15 16.87
N THR A 99 -8.93 -12.43 17.86
CA THR A 99 -9.23 -13.45 18.87
C THR A 99 -10.21 -12.87 19.89
N LEU A 100 -11.48 -13.22 19.76
CA LEU A 100 -12.52 -12.83 20.72
C LEU A 100 -12.27 -13.46 22.09
N THR A 101 -12.37 -12.65 23.14
CA THR A 101 -12.39 -13.10 24.53
C THR A 101 -13.66 -13.89 24.83
N LYS A 102 -13.68 -14.66 25.93
CA LYS A 102 -14.89 -15.40 26.32
C LYS A 102 -16.06 -14.45 26.62
N GLU A 103 -15.80 -13.36 27.34
CA GLU A 103 -16.79 -12.34 27.68
C GLU A 103 -17.40 -11.69 26.43
N GLU A 104 -16.57 -11.34 25.42
CA GLU A 104 -17.08 -10.81 24.15
C GLU A 104 -17.95 -11.84 23.41
N LYS A 105 -17.56 -13.12 23.38
CA LYS A 105 -18.37 -14.18 22.76
C LYS A 105 -19.70 -14.38 23.47
N ASP A 106 -19.67 -14.44 24.80
CA ASP A 106 -20.85 -14.67 25.63
C ASP A 106 -21.82 -13.49 25.51
N GLY A 107 -21.32 -12.25 25.47
CA GLY A 107 -22.14 -11.05 25.24
C GLY A 107 -22.80 -11.00 23.86
N ILE A 108 -22.06 -11.36 22.80
CA ILE A 108 -22.64 -11.50 21.45
C ILE A 108 -23.76 -12.54 21.43
N HIS A 109 -23.53 -13.71 22.05
CA HIS A 109 -24.55 -14.78 22.09
C HIS A 109 -25.76 -14.43 22.95
N ALA A 110 -25.59 -13.60 23.98
CA ALA A 110 -26.67 -13.10 24.80
C ALA A 110 -27.53 -12.02 24.09
N GLY A 111 -27.08 -11.50 22.95
CA GLY A 111 -27.75 -10.40 22.24
C GLY A 111 -27.58 -9.04 22.91
N ASP A 112 -26.61 -8.91 23.81
CA ASP A 112 -26.26 -7.67 24.51
C ASP A 112 -24.74 -7.44 24.41
N PRO A 113 -24.23 -7.16 23.19
CA PRO A 113 -22.81 -6.93 23.00
C PRO A 113 -22.41 -5.62 23.69
N SER A 114 -21.26 -5.62 24.38
CA SER A 114 -20.79 -4.40 25.03
C SER A 114 -20.55 -3.30 24.00
N LEU A 115 -21.03 -2.09 24.29
CA LEU A 115 -20.92 -0.94 23.40
C LEU A 115 -19.45 -0.64 23.03
N ASP A 116 -18.53 -0.83 23.98
CA ASP A 116 -17.09 -0.66 23.77
C ASP A 116 -16.56 -1.68 22.74
N PHE A 117 -16.97 -2.95 22.83
CA PHE A 117 -16.58 -3.97 21.86
C PHE A 117 -17.09 -3.64 20.44
N VAL A 118 -18.35 -3.22 20.32
CA VAL A 118 -18.95 -2.85 19.02
C VAL A 118 -18.22 -1.63 18.44
N ASN A 119 -17.94 -0.61 19.25
CA ASN A 119 -17.24 0.59 18.81
C ASN A 119 -15.81 0.30 18.34
N ASP A 120 -15.05 -0.48 19.11
CA ASP A 120 -13.68 -0.85 18.75
C ASP A 120 -13.65 -1.67 17.46
N THR A 121 -14.56 -2.64 17.34
CA THR A 121 -14.67 -3.51 16.15
C THR A 121 -15.12 -2.71 14.92
N LEU A 122 -16.10 -1.80 15.08
CA LEU A 122 -16.57 -0.92 14.01
C LEU A 122 -15.48 0.04 13.56
N GLN A 123 -14.71 0.61 14.50
CA GLN A 123 -13.60 1.50 14.18
C GLN A 123 -12.50 0.77 13.39
N GLU A 124 -12.15 -0.46 13.78
CA GLU A 124 -11.19 -1.30 13.06
C GLU A 124 -11.72 -1.70 11.67
N TYR A 125 -13.00 -2.08 11.59
CA TYR A 125 -13.68 -2.39 10.33
C TYR A 125 -13.63 -1.22 9.36
N LEU A 126 -14.10 -0.04 9.78
CA LEU A 126 -14.14 1.17 8.95
C LEU A 126 -12.73 1.61 8.54
N TYR A 127 -11.75 1.48 9.43
CA TYR A 127 -10.37 1.81 9.09
C TYR A 127 -9.84 0.90 7.98
N ASN A 128 -10.03 -0.42 8.11
CA ASN A 128 -9.53 -1.37 7.13
C ASN A 128 -10.26 -1.24 5.80
N ASP A 129 -11.58 -1.02 5.81
CA ASP A 129 -12.36 -0.72 4.61
C ASP A 129 -11.90 0.57 3.93
N LEU A 130 -11.67 1.65 4.68
CA LEU A 130 -11.17 2.91 4.12
C LEU A 130 -9.83 2.72 3.43
N VAL A 131 -8.91 1.95 4.03
CA VAL A 131 -7.60 1.64 3.44
C VAL A 131 -7.73 0.83 2.15
N GLU A 132 -8.60 -0.17 2.14
CA GLU A 132 -8.85 -1.02 0.97
C GLU A 132 -9.53 -0.25 -0.17
N THR A 133 -10.40 0.70 0.17
CA THR A 133 -11.16 1.51 -0.80
C THR A 133 -10.42 2.74 -1.32
N ILE A 134 -9.21 3.08 -0.82
CA ILE A 134 -8.43 4.23 -1.34
C ILE A 134 -8.32 4.25 -2.89
N PRO A 135 -8.02 3.12 -3.58
CA PRO A 135 -7.92 3.12 -5.04
C PRO A 135 -9.24 3.43 -5.74
N SER A 136 -10.38 2.97 -5.19
CA SER A 136 -11.70 3.25 -5.77
C SER A 136 -12.16 4.68 -5.45
N LEU A 137 -11.79 5.20 -4.27
CA LEU A 137 -12.00 6.59 -3.88
C LEU A 137 -11.26 7.57 -4.80
N ALA A 138 -10.09 7.21 -5.31
CA ALA A 138 -9.38 8.01 -6.30
C ALA A 138 -10.18 8.19 -7.60
N MET A 139 -10.94 7.18 -8.04
CA MET A 139 -11.82 7.31 -9.21
C MET A 139 -12.96 8.30 -8.94
N LYS A 140 -13.58 8.24 -7.74
CA LYS A 140 -14.58 9.25 -7.34
C LYS A 140 -13.98 10.66 -7.25
N LEU A 141 -12.72 10.77 -6.83
CA LEU A 141 -12.00 12.04 -6.76
C LEU A 141 -11.83 12.66 -8.15
N GLN A 142 -11.60 11.86 -9.19
CA GLN A 142 -11.51 12.34 -10.57
C GLN A 142 -12.78 13.06 -11.01
N GLU A 143 -13.95 12.54 -10.67
CA GLU A 143 -15.25 13.13 -11.01
C GLU A 143 -15.56 14.39 -10.20
N ARG A 144 -15.19 14.40 -8.91
CA ARG A 144 -15.55 15.48 -7.98
C ARG A 144 -14.55 16.63 -7.97
N ASN A 145 -13.27 16.36 -8.17
CA ASN A 145 -12.20 17.36 -8.15
C ASN A 145 -11.00 16.93 -9.00
N THR A 146 -11.02 17.33 -10.27
CA THR A 146 -9.95 17.04 -11.25
C THR A 146 -8.59 17.59 -10.85
N ALA A 147 -8.52 18.70 -10.12
CA ALA A 147 -7.25 19.27 -9.68
C ALA A 147 -6.55 18.39 -8.63
N LEU A 148 -7.27 17.97 -7.59
CA LEU A 148 -6.75 17.04 -6.58
C LEU A 148 -6.43 15.68 -7.18
N PHE A 149 -7.25 15.19 -8.11
CA PHE A 149 -6.95 13.95 -8.83
C PHE A 149 -5.66 14.05 -9.65
N GLY A 150 -5.41 15.19 -10.31
CA GLY A 150 -4.16 15.42 -11.05
C GLY A 150 -2.92 15.36 -10.16
N GLU A 151 -3.00 15.87 -8.93
CA GLU A 151 -1.92 15.75 -7.93
C GLU A 151 -1.72 14.30 -7.47
N TYR A 152 -2.81 13.59 -7.17
CA TYR A 152 -2.79 12.16 -6.85
C TYR A 152 -2.12 11.33 -7.96
N ASP A 153 -2.55 11.51 -9.21
CA ASP A 153 -2.10 10.72 -10.35
C ASP A 153 -0.63 11.00 -10.70
N ARG A 154 -0.23 12.28 -10.63
CA ARG A 154 1.17 12.69 -10.77
C ARG A 154 2.06 12.02 -9.72
N ASP A 155 1.69 12.10 -8.45
CA ASP A 155 2.47 11.54 -7.35
C ASP A 155 2.55 10.01 -7.43
N LYS A 156 1.44 9.37 -7.79
CA LYS A 156 1.39 7.92 -8.00
C LYS A 156 2.29 7.49 -9.15
N SER A 157 2.16 8.13 -10.32
CA SER A 157 2.96 7.82 -11.50
C SER A 157 4.46 8.02 -11.24
N GLU A 158 4.83 9.09 -10.54
CA GLU A 158 6.23 9.33 -10.16
C GLU A 158 6.74 8.26 -9.17
N ALA A 159 5.91 7.82 -8.23
CA ALA A 159 6.27 6.75 -7.30
C ALA A 159 6.49 5.41 -8.03
N GLU A 160 5.56 5.03 -8.92
CA GLU A 160 5.65 3.81 -9.73
C GLU A 160 6.87 3.82 -10.65
N PHE A 161 7.17 4.96 -11.26
CA PHE A 161 8.39 5.15 -12.06
C PHE A 161 9.66 4.92 -11.23
N ARG A 162 9.78 5.55 -10.06
CA ARG A 162 10.94 5.37 -9.16
C ARG A 162 11.08 3.92 -8.70
N LEU A 163 9.97 3.30 -8.29
CA LEU A 163 9.96 1.93 -7.79
C LEU A 163 10.24 0.89 -8.88
N SER A 164 9.89 1.17 -10.14
CA SER A 164 10.20 0.29 -11.27
C SER A 164 11.65 0.40 -11.74
N ILE A 165 12.29 1.58 -11.59
CA ILE A 165 13.70 1.79 -11.97
C ILE A 165 14.68 1.35 -10.87
N ALA A 166 14.31 1.43 -9.59
CA ALA A 166 15.24 1.09 -8.50
C ALA A 166 15.77 -0.37 -8.55
N PRO A 167 14.93 -1.42 -8.75
CA PRO A 167 15.41 -2.80 -8.82
C PRO A 167 16.41 -3.08 -9.95
N PRO A 168 16.18 -2.69 -11.23
CA PRO A 168 17.16 -2.93 -12.28
C PRO A 168 18.47 -2.16 -12.06
N VAL A 169 18.41 -0.94 -11.53
CA VAL A 169 19.63 -0.18 -11.15
C VAL A 169 20.38 -0.90 -10.03
N LEU A 170 19.68 -1.37 -9.01
CA LEU A 170 20.28 -2.14 -7.90
C LEU A 170 20.94 -3.41 -8.43
N LEU A 171 20.23 -4.18 -9.28
CA LEU A 171 20.72 -5.43 -9.86
C LEU A 171 21.97 -5.20 -10.70
N LEU A 172 21.94 -4.22 -11.61
CA LEU A 172 23.09 -3.87 -12.45
C LEU A 172 24.30 -3.47 -11.58
N SER A 173 24.05 -2.69 -10.53
CA SER A 173 25.10 -2.23 -9.62
C SER A 173 25.69 -3.39 -8.80
N MET A 174 24.87 -4.36 -8.38
CA MET A 174 25.34 -5.57 -7.71
C MET A 174 26.19 -6.45 -8.63
N ILE A 175 25.77 -6.63 -9.89
CA ILE A 175 26.54 -7.39 -10.88
C ILE A 175 27.91 -6.74 -11.10
N LEU A 176 27.94 -5.43 -11.34
CA LEU A 176 29.20 -4.67 -11.50
C LEU A 176 30.09 -4.79 -10.27
N MET A 177 29.51 -4.76 -9.06
CA MET A 177 30.27 -4.92 -7.82
C MET A 177 30.94 -6.30 -7.74
N ILE A 178 30.20 -7.37 -8.07
CA ILE A 178 30.70 -8.75 -8.02
C ILE A 178 31.82 -8.96 -9.04
N GLU A 179 31.62 -8.50 -10.27
CA GLU A 179 32.62 -8.63 -11.35
C GLU A 179 33.89 -7.85 -11.03
N SER A 180 33.76 -6.67 -10.41
CA SER A 180 34.90 -5.78 -10.13
C SER A 180 35.64 -6.12 -8.84
N TRP A 181 35.12 -7.02 -8.01
CA TRP A 181 35.69 -7.32 -6.69
C TRP A 181 37.10 -7.92 -6.76
N LEU A 182 37.42 -8.61 -7.85
CA LEU A 182 38.74 -9.24 -8.05
C LEU A 182 39.78 -8.27 -8.62
N GLU A 183 39.36 -7.16 -9.22
CA GLU A 183 40.23 -6.18 -9.88
C GLU A 183 40.20 -4.83 -9.16
N LEU A 184 40.72 -4.79 -7.92
CA LEU A 184 40.73 -3.57 -7.08
C LEU A 184 41.49 -2.38 -7.70
N SER A 185 42.30 -2.59 -8.74
CA SER A 185 42.98 -1.50 -9.46
C SER A 185 42.05 -0.65 -10.32
N THR A 186 40.85 -1.15 -10.64
CA THR A 186 39.92 -0.50 -11.58
C THR A 186 38.84 0.27 -10.80
N PRO A 187 38.41 1.48 -11.21
CA PRO A 187 37.47 2.30 -10.43
C PRO A 187 36.01 1.77 -10.37
N TRP A 188 35.72 0.65 -11.02
CA TRP A 188 34.37 0.07 -11.10
C TRP A 188 33.69 -0.24 -9.77
N PRO A 189 34.37 -0.70 -8.69
CA PRO A 189 33.74 -0.92 -7.40
C PRO A 189 33.12 0.35 -6.82
N TYR A 190 33.73 1.52 -7.05
CA TYR A 190 33.18 2.80 -6.60
C TYR A 190 31.89 3.15 -7.37
N VAL A 191 31.90 2.98 -8.69
CA VAL A 191 30.72 3.21 -9.54
C VAL A 191 29.57 2.29 -9.12
N ALA A 192 29.86 1.01 -8.87
CA ALA A 192 28.90 0.04 -8.37
C ALA A 192 28.35 0.42 -6.99
N ALA A 193 29.20 0.87 -6.06
CA ALA A 193 28.77 1.36 -4.75
C ALA A 193 27.82 2.56 -4.87
N PHE A 194 28.14 3.53 -5.73
CA PHE A 194 27.28 4.68 -6.00
C PHE A 194 25.94 4.26 -6.62
N GLY A 195 25.95 3.28 -7.53
CA GLY A 195 24.72 2.76 -8.15
C GLY A 195 23.80 2.08 -7.13
N ILE A 196 24.35 1.28 -6.21
CA ILE A 196 23.59 0.68 -5.10
C ILE A 196 22.98 1.77 -4.22
N LEU A 197 23.78 2.77 -3.82
CA LEU A 197 23.32 3.89 -3.01
C LEU A 197 22.19 4.66 -3.71
N ALA A 198 22.35 4.96 -4.99
CA ALA A 198 21.35 5.64 -5.81
C ALA A 198 20.04 4.83 -5.87
N ALA A 199 20.11 3.51 -6.09
CA ALA A 199 18.94 2.65 -6.12
C ALA A 199 18.19 2.63 -4.78
N VAL A 200 18.90 2.56 -3.65
CA VAL A 200 18.30 2.64 -2.31
C VAL A 200 17.60 3.97 -2.09
N VAL A 201 18.23 5.08 -2.49
CA VAL A 201 17.65 6.43 -2.37
C VAL A 201 16.39 6.57 -3.25
N ILE A 202 16.44 6.11 -4.50
CA ILE A 202 15.30 6.14 -5.43
C ILE A 202 14.15 5.30 -4.87
N PHE A 203 14.44 4.10 -4.37
CA PHE A 203 13.45 3.22 -3.76
C PHE A 203 12.76 3.87 -2.56
N HIS A 204 13.54 4.44 -1.64
CA HIS A 204 13.02 5.15 -0.47
C HIS A 204 12.16 6.36 -0.88
N LYS A 205 12.63 7.16 -1.84
CA LYS A 205 11.86 8.27 -2.41
C LYS A 205 10.60 7.83 -3.15
N GLY A 206 10.60 6.64 -3.75
CA GLY A 206 9.41 6.02 -4.35
C GLY A 206 8.35 5.70 -3.30
N ILE A 207 8.74 5.01 -2.22
CA ILE A 207 7.83 4.69 -1.10
C ILE A 207 7.21 5.94 -0.50
N ASN A 208 8.02 6.97 -0.20
CA ASN A 208 7.51 8.21 0.40
C ASN A 208 6.52 8.91 -0.54
N LYS A 209 6.74 8.84 -1.86
CA LYS A 209 5.84 9.44 -2.86
C LYS A 209 4.52 8.66 -2.99
N THR A 210 4.53 7.34 -2.82
CA THR A 210 3.29 6.53 -2.70
C THR A 210 2.48 6.91 -1.47
N ALA A 211 3.14 7.24 -0.34
CA ALA A 211 2.43 7.71 0.84
C ALA A 211 1.80 9.11 0.63
N SER A 212 2.52 10.00 -0.07
CA SER A 212 2.05 11.33 -0.48
C SER A 212 0.76 11.25 -1.31
N SER A 213 0.71 10.40 -2.35
CA SER A 213 -0.49 10.27 -3.18
C SER A 213 -1.71 9.82 -2.37
N ARG A 214 -1.56 8.86 -1.46
CA ARG A 214 -2.67 8.44 -0.57
C ARG A 214 -3.14 9.56 0.35
N SER A 215 -2.24 10.42 0.81
CA SER A 215 -2.59 11.56 1.68
C SER A 215 -3.54 12.54 0.96
N VAL A 216 -3.40 12.73 -0.35
CA VAL A 216 -4.32 13.56 -1.15
C VAL A 216 -5.75 13.00 -1.11
N VAL A 217 -5.92 11.68 -1.27
CA VAL A 217 -7.24 11.03 -1.20
C VAL A 217 -7.83 11.10 0.20
N ILE A 218 -7.01 10.88 1.24
CA ILE A 218 -7.43 10.97 2.65
C ILE A 218 -7.83 12.41 3.00
N THR A 219 -7.08 13.40 2.54
CA THR A 219 -7.41 14.82 2.72
C THR A 219 -8.72 15.14 2.01
N ALA A 220 -8.94 14.64 0.79
CA ALA A 220 -10.19 14.82 0.05
C ALA A 220 -11.40 14.18 0.77
N LEU A 221 -11.19 13.04 1.42
CA LEU A 221 -12.18 12.37 2.27
C LEU A 221 -12.48 13.21 3.52
N GLU A 222 -11.45 13.76 4.16
CA GLU A 222 -11.55 14.58 5.37
C GLU A 222 -12.37 15.86 5.12
N ILE A 223 -12.13 16.55 4.00
CA ILE A 223 -12.88 17.76 3.61
C ILE A 223 -14.28 17.45 3.03
N GLY A 224 -14.66 16.16 2.91
CA GLY A 224 -15.97 15.74 2.41
C GLY A 224 -16.17 15.90 0.90
N VAL A 225 -15.10 16.05 0.12
CA VAL A 225 -15.20 16.09 -1.36
C VAL A 225 -15.58 14.71 -1.91
N ILE A 226 -15.15 13.64 -1.23
CA ILE A 226 -15.50 12.26 -1.54
C ILE A 226 -16.05 11.56 -0.30
N SER A 227 -16.95 10.59 -0.48
CA SER A 227 -17.50 9.74 0.59
C SER A 227 -17.15 8.26 0.37
N ASN A 228 -16.84 7.59 1.48
CA ASN A 228 -16.81 6.13 1.54
C ASN A 228 -18.22 5.61 1.83
N ILE A 229 -18.59 4.50 1.19
CA ILE A 229 -19.95 3.95 1.25
C ILE A 229 -20.38 3.53 2.66
N HIS A 230 -19.47 3.00 3.47
CA HIS A 230 -19.76 2.58 4.83
C HIS A 230 -19.85 3.77 5.79
N LEU A 231 -19.05 4.82 5.57
CA LEU A 231 -19.21 6.08 6.31
C LEU A 231 -20.54 6.77 5.96
N GLU A 232 -20.98 6.68 4.71
CA GLU A 232 -22.26 7.24 4.25
C GLU A 232 -23.44 6.46 4.86
N ARG A 233 -23.40 5.12 4.84
CA ARG A 233 -24.38 4.27 5.52
C ARG A 233 -24.46 4.55 7.02
N LEU A 234 -23.33 4.76 7.68
CA LEU A 234 -23.33 5.11 9.10
C LEU A 234 -24.06 6.44 9.35
N LYS A 235 -23.89 7.43 8.46
CA LYS A 235 -24.62 8.71 8.51
C LYS A 235 -26.10 8.56 8.16
N GLU A 236 -26.47 7.61 7.31
CA GLU A 236 -27.88 7.33 7.01
C GLU A 236 -28.59 6.77 8.24
N LEU A 237 -27.99 5.77 8.93
CA LEU A 237 -28.51 5.25 10.20
C LEU A 237 -28.67 6.33 11.28
N GLU A 238 -27.77 7.32 11.24
CA GLU A 238 -27.76 8.48 12.13
C GLU A 238 -28.97 9.42 11.91
N ASN A 239 -29.53 9.45 10.69
CA ASN A 239 -30.67 10.30 10.33
C ASN A 239 -32.03 9.62 10.48
N ASP A 240 -32.06 8.30 10.67
CA ASP A 240 -33.29 7.51 10.88
C ASP A 240 -33.84 7.57 12.32
N ILE A 241 -33.14 8.24 13.23
CA ILE A 241 -33.48 8.40 14.66
C ILE A 241 -34.13 9.77 14.88
#